data_AF-A0A3B9GUT6-F1
#
_entry.id   AF-A0A3B9GUT6-F1
#
_cell.length_a   1.000
_cell.length_b   1.000
_cell.length_c   1.000
_cell.angle_alpha   90.00
_cell.angle_beta   90.00
_cell.angle_gamma   90.00
#
_symmetry.space_group_name_H-M   'P 1'
#
loop_
_entity.id
_entity.type
_entity.pdbx_description
1 polymer ?
#
loop_
_entity_poly.entity_id
_entity_poly.type
_entity_poly.pdbx_seq_one_letter_code
_entity_poly.pdbx_strand_id
1 'polypeptide(L)' 'GGLGMGKTAMCVVSEELSRGYIGTGSLGTRSEIAAELILIGGTPEQKEKWLPMIASGEILPTAVFTEPNTGS' A
#
# COMPACT_ATOMS: atom_id res chain seq x y z
N GLY A 1 -10.54 -1.84 9.70
CA GLY A 1 -10.33 -2.86 8.65
C GLY A 1 -8.97 -3.51 8.77
N GLY A 2 -7.89 -2.73 8.74
CA GLY A 2 -6.52 -3.27 8.88
C GLY A 2 -6.13 -3.66 10.31
N LEU A 3 -4.96 -4.30 10.44
CA LEU A 3 -4.42 -4.81 11.71
C LEU A 3 -3.87 -3.72 12.66
N GLY A 4 -3.78 -2.46 12.20
CA GLY A 4 -3.34 -1.34 13.04
C GLY A 4 -1.91 -1.46 13.58
N MET A 5 -1.06 -2.26 12.93
CA MET A 5 0.34 -2.44 13.34
C MET A 5 1.19 -1.23 12.96
N GLY A 6 2.29 -1.02 13.69
CA GLY A 6 3.24 0.05 13.41
C GLY A 6 4.16 -0.25 12.22
N LYS A 7 4.88 0.77 11.74
CA LYS A 7 5.78 0.68 10.57
C LYS A 7 6.88 -0.36 10.72
N THR A 8 7.43 -0.55 11.92
CA THR A 8 8.45 -1.58 12.17
C THR A 8 7.96 -2.99 11.82
N ALA A 9 6.70 -3.31 12.10
CA ALA A 9 6.13 -4.60 11.73
C ALA A 9 6.06 -4.75 10.20
N MET A 10 5.70 -3.69 9.49
CA MET A 10 5.64 -3.69 8.03
C MET A 10 7.03 -3.79 7.39
N CYS A 11 8.07 -3.20 8.00
CA CYS A 11 9.46 -3.38 7.57
C CYS A 11 9.85 -4.86 7.63
N VAL A 12 9.66 -5.52 8.77
CA VAL A 12 10.03 -6.93 8.95
C VAL A 12 9.24 -7.84 7.99
N VAL A 13 7.93 -7.62 7.83
CA VAL A 13 7.12 -8.39 6.86
C VAL A 13 7.62 -8.18 5.44
N SER A 14 7.97 -6.94 5.06
CA SER A 14 8.49 -6.64 3.72
C SER A 14 9.84 -7.31 3.47
N GLU A 15 10.74 -7.29 4.45
CA GLU A 15 12.06 -7.95 4.38
C GLU A 15 11.92 -9.45 4.15
N GLU A 16 11.12 -10.13 4.98
CA GLU A 16 10.98 -11.59 4.92
C GLU A 16 10.27 -12.06 3.64
N LEU A 17 9.25 -11.33 3.18
CA LEU A 17 8.58 -11.65 1.91
C LEU A 17 9.49 -11.39 0.71
N SER A 18 10.24 -10.28 0.72
CA SER A 18 11.17 -9.92 -0.35
C SER A 18 12.37 -10.86 -0.43
N ARG A 19 12.79 -11.46 0.70
CA ARG A 19 13.83 -12.49 0.76
C ARG A 19 13.48 -13.70 -0.11
N GLY A 20 12.20 -14.08 -0.16
CA GLY A 20 11.72 -15.11 -1.06
C GLY A 20 11.65 -14.62 -2.51
N TYR A 21 10.90 -13.53 -2.72
CA TYR A 21 10.82 -12.85 -4.00
C TYR A 21 10.37 -11.40 -3.82
N ILE A 22 11.09 -10.46 -4.42
CA ILE A 22 10.83 -9.01 -4.28
C ILE A 22 9.42 -8.61 -4.73
N GLY A 23 8.84 -9.30 -5.71
CA GLY A 23 7.47 -9.04 -6.15
C GLY A 23 6.44 -9.31 -5.04
N THR A 24 6.67 -10.32 -4.20
CA THR A 24 5.78 -10.67 -3.08
C THR A 24 5.79 -9.59 -1.99
N GLY A 25 6.98 -9.11 -1.60
CA GLY A 25 7.07 -7.96 -0.67
C GLY A 25 6.46 -6.70 -1.26
N SER A 26 6.66 -6.47 -2.57
CA SER A 26 6.11 -5.32 -3.28
C SER A 26 4.58 -5.25 -3.26
N LEU A 27 3.86 -6.39 -3.27
CA LEU A 27 2.39 -6.42 -3.15
C LEU A 27 1.91 -5.75 -1.84
N GLY A 28 2.60 -6.03 -0.73
CA GLY A 28 2.34 -5.41 0.56
C GLY A 28 2.64 -3.91 0.54
N THR A 29 3.81 -3.52 0.01
CA THR A 29 4.25 -2.12 -0.03
C THR A 29 3.33 -1.24 -0.88
N ARG A 30 2.74 -1.77 -1.97
CA ARG A 30 1.76 -1.00 -2.76
C ARG A 30 0.50 -0.70 -1.96
N SER A 31 -0.02 -1.69 -1.24
CA SER A 31 -1.19 -1.52 -0.38
C SER A 31 -0.92 -0.56 0.77
N GLU A 32 0.25 -0.66 1.41
CA GLU A 32 0.66 0.23 2.50
C GLU A 32 0.71 1.70 2.05
N ILE A 33 1.42 1.99 0.96
CA ILE A 33 1.59 3.37 0.47
C ILE A 33 0.25 3.96 0.01
N ALA A 34 -0.58 3.17 -0.69
CA ALA A 34 -1.89 3.62 -1.14
C ALA A 34 -2.83 3.92 0.05
N ALA A 35 -2.83 3.07 1.09
CA ALA A 35 -3.60 3.30 2.29
C ALA A 35 -3.13 4.56 3.04
N GLU A 36 -1.82 4.77 3.15
CA GLU A 36 -1.24 5.96 3.79
C GLU A 36 -1.60 7.25 3.05
N LEU A 37 -1.53 7.25 1.72
CA LEU A 37 -1.97 8.38 0.88
C LEU A 37 -3.41 8.79 1.19
N ILE A 38 -4.33 7.82 1.30
CA ILE A 38 -5.75 8.07 1.57
C ILE A 38 -5.97 8.44 3.05
N LEU A 39 -5.22 7.86 3.98
CA LEU A 39 -5.29 8.21 5.40
C LEU A 39 -4.91 9.68 5.63
N ILE A 40 -3.84 10.16 4.97
CA ILE A 40 -3.31 11.51 5.13
C ILE A 40 -4.12 12.53 4.32
N GLY A 41 -4.36 12.24 3.03
CA GLY A 41 -4.93 13.22 2.10
C GLY A 41 -6.38 12.99 1.68
N GLY A 42 -6.99 11.87 2.06
CA GLY A 42 -8.34 11.51 1.61
C GLY A 42 -9.46 12.22 2.36
N THR A 43 -10.58 12.47 1.67
CA THR A 43 -11.84 12.92 2.29
C THR A 43 -12.43 11.82 3.19
N PRO A 44 -13.37 12.13 4.08
CA PRO A 44 -14.07 11.12 4.87
C PRO A 44 -14.68 10.00 4.01
N GLU A 45 -15.32 10.35 2.90
CA GLU A 45 -15.98 9.40 1.99
C GLU A 45 -14.96 8.52 1.27
N GLN A 46 -13.79 9.08 0.89
CA GLN A 46 -12.70 8.31 0.31
C GLN A 46 -12.12 7.31 1.33
N LYS A 47 -11.96 7.72 2.59
CA LYS A 47 -11.46 6.85 3.65
C LYS A 47 -12.41 5.70 3.94
N GLU A 48 -13.70 5.99 4.09
CA GLU A 48 -14.74 4.98 4.32
C GLU A 48 -14.85 3.99 3.17
N LYS A 49 -14.75 4.48 1.93
CA LYS A 49 -14.83 3.63 0.74
C LYS A 49 -13.58 2.77 0.57
N TRP A 50 -12.39 3.36 0.51
CA TRP A 50 -11.22 2.68 -0.05
C TRP A 50 -10.39 1.93 0.98
N LEU A 51 -10.27 2.43 2.22
CA LEU A 51 -9.39 1.81 3.22
C LEU A 51 -9.82 0.38 3.60
N PRO A 52 -11.12 0.07 3.76
CA PRO A 52 -11.55 -1.31 4.02
C PRO A 52 -11.21 -2.27 2.88
N MET A 53 -11.41 -1.85 1.62
CA MET A 53 -11.15 -2.68 0.44
C MET A 53 -9.65 -2.92 0.18
N ILE A 54 -8.80 -1.93 0.47
CA ILE A 54 -7.33 -2.10 0.41
C ILE A 54 -6.87 -3.02 1.54
N ALA A 55 -7.41 -2.84 2.75
CA ALA A 55 -7.03 -3.65 3.91
C ALA A 55 -7.44 -5.13 3.78
N SER A 56 -8.54 -5.43 3.09
CA SER A 56 -8.98 -6.80 2.81
C SER A 56 -8.25 -7.45 1.63
N GLY A 57 -7.59 -6.65 0.79
CA GLY A 57 -7.02 -7.11 -0.49
C GLY A 57 -8.06 -7.31 -1.60
N GLU A 58 -9.32 -6.89 -1.40
CA GLU A 58 -10.36 -6.90 -2.44
C GLU A 58 -10.00 -5.97 -3.60
N ILE A 59 -9.28 -4.89 -3.32
CA ILE A 59 -8.68 -4.01 -4.32
C ILE A 59 -7.17 -4.03 -4.18
N LEU A 60 -6.50 -4.15 -5.33
CA LEU A 60 -5.04 -4.11 -5.45
C LEU A 60 -4.61 -2.78 -6.06
N PRO A 61 -4.07 -1.84 -5.27
CA PRO A 61 -3.67 -0.54 -5.75
C PRO A 61 -2.29 -0.57 -6.44
N THR A 62 -2.05 0.37 -7.35
CA THR A 62 -0.73 0.65 -7.89
C THR A 62 -0.53 2.15 -8.10
N ALA A 63 0.72 2.59 -8.09
CA ALA A 63 1.07 3.97 -8.39
C ALA A 63 1.25 4.14 -9.91
N VAL A 64 0.68 5.21 -10.45
CA VAL A 64 0.78 5.56 -11.88
C VAL A 64 1.27 7.00 -11.97
N PHE A 65 2.57 7.20 -11.76
CA PHE A 65 3.20 8.53 -11.76
C PHE A 65 4.03 8.78 -13.03
N THR A 66 4.84 7.80 -13.45
CA THR A 66 5.79 7.93 -14.54
C THR A 66 5.10 7.98 -15.91
N GLU A 67 5.58 8.85 -16.79
CA GLU A 67 5.14 8.97 -18.19
C GLU A 67 6.31 8.66 -19.14
N PRO A 68 6.08 8.38 -20.44
CA PRO A 68 7.15 7.99 -21.37
C PRO A 68 8.34 8.96 -21.46
N ASN A 69 8.11 10.25 -21.25
CA ASN A 69 9.14 11.30 -21.31
C ASN A 69 9.33 12.05 -19.97
N THR A 70 8.64 11.61 -18.91
CA THR A 70 8.62 12.30 -17.62
C THR A 70 8.94 11.31 -16.51
N GLY A 71 10.17 11.40 -16.04
CA GLY A 71 10.80 10.65 -14.96
C GLY A 71 12.13 11.34 -14.63
N SER A 72 12.78 10.95 -13.54
CA SER A 72 14.09 11.49 -13.15
C SER A 72 15.22 10.97 -14.04
#